data_AF-A0A528TIG8-F1
#
_entry.id   AF-A0A528TIG8-F1
#
_cell.length_a   1.000
_cell.length_b   1.000
_cell.length_c   1.000
_cell.angle_alpha   90.00
_cell.angle_beta   90.00
_cell.angle_gamma   90.00
#
_symmetry.space_group_name_H-M   'P 1'
#
loop_
_entity.id
_entity.type
_entity.pdbx_description
1 polymer ?
#
loop_
_entity_poly.entity_id
_entity_poly.type
_entity_poly.pdbx_seq_one_letter_code
_entity_poly.pdbx_strand_id
1 'polypeptide(L)'
;MKKILTSLALLGLVVAGTAAIAAEEEHNAAAPTHFPINEPKEMSWSFAGPFGTYDKAQLQRGLKVYKEVCSACHSMNLVAFRTLEGLGYSEAQVKTLAAEYTIHD
;
A
#
# COMPACT_ATOMS: atom_id res chain seq x y z
N MET A 1 -30.39 -32.38 -23.52
CA MET A 1 -29.24 -32.77 -22.67
C MET A 1 -28.11 -31.73 -22.67
N LYS A 2 -27.58 -31.32 -23.83
CA LYS A 2 -26.45 -30.36 -23.91
C LYS A 2 -26.71 -29.00 -23.24
N LYS A 3 -27.93 -28.45 -23.37
CA LYS A 3 -28.36 -27.20 -22.71
C LYS A 3 -28.44 -27.31 -21.17
N ILE A 4 -28.82 -28.48 -20.66
CA ILE A 4 -28.92 -28.74 -19.22
C ILE A 4 -27.51 -28.89 -18.63
N LEU A 5 -26.62 -29.56 -19.35
CA LEU A 5 -25.20 -29.70 -18.97
C LEU A 5 -24.48 -28.34 -18.96
N THR A 6 -24.73 -27.45 -19.93
CA THR A 6 -24.15 -26.10 -19.95
C THR A 6 -24.69 -25.22 -18.82
N SER A 7 -25.99 -25.33 -18.49
CA SER A 7 -26.59 -24.59 -17.37
C SER A 7 -26.06 -25.07 -16.01
N LEU A 8 -25.84 -26.37 -15.84
CA LEU A 8 -25.23 -26.93 -14.63
C LEU A 8 -23.76 -26.52 -14.48
N ALA A 9 -23.01 -26.49 -15.58
CA ALA A 9 -21.62 -26.03 -15.57
C ALA A 9 -21.49 -24.54 -15.21
N LEU A 10 -22.36 -23.68 -15.77
CA LEU A 10 -22.40 -22.26 -15.43
C LEU A 10 -22.81 -22.03 -13.97
N LEU A 11 -23.80 -22.77 -13.47
CA LEU A 11 -24.21 -22.67 -12.07
C LEU A 11 -23.10 -23.14 -11.12
N GLY A 12 -22.39 -24.22 -11.47
CA GLY A 12 -21.22 -24.69 -10.74
C GLY A 12 -20.08 -23.67 -10.71
N LEU A 13 -19.83 -22.97 -11.82
CA LEU A 13 -18.80 -21.93 -11.90
C LEU A 13 -19.16 -20.70 -11.04
N VAL A 14 -20.44 -20.31 -11.03
CA VAL A 14 -20.95 -19.20 -10.20
C VAL A 14 -20.88 -19.55 -8.71
N VAL A 15 -21.29 -20.76 -8.32
CA VAL A 15 -21.27 -21.21 -6.92
C VAL A 15 -19.82 -21.36 -6.41
N ALA A 16 -18.92 -21.91 -7.22
CA ALA A 16 -17.49 -21.99 -6.88
C ALA A 16 -16.86 -20.59 -6.78
N GLY A 17 -17.24 -19.67 -7.67
CA GLY A 17 -16.82 -18.27 -7.64
C GLY A 17 -17.28 -17.54 -6.37
N THR A 18 -18.53 -17.73 -5.93
CA THR A 18 -19.05 -17.09 -4.70
C THR A 18 -18.51 -17.71 -3.42
N ALA A 19 -18.25 -19.03 -3.41
CA ALA A 19 -17.67 -19.71 -2.25
C ALA A 19 -16.20 -19.31 -2.02
N ALA A 20 -15.45 -19.05 -3.10
CA ALA A 20 -14.08 -18.53 -3.00
C ALA A 20 -14.05 -17.15 -2.31
N ILE A 21 -15.02 -16.27 -2.61
CA ILE A 21 -15.10 -14.92 -2.04
C ILE A 21 -15.57 -14.95 -0.57
N ALA A 22 -16.42 -15.91 -0.19
CA ALA A 22 -16.93 -16.03 1.18
C ALA A 22 -15.93 -16.66 2.17
N ALA A 23 -14.97 -17.47 1.69
CA ALA A 23 -13.96 -18.11 2.53
C ALA A 23 -12.89 -17.14 3.05
N GLU A 24 -12.84 -15.92 2.51
CA GLU A 24 -11.84 -14.90 2.85
C GLU A 24 -12.20 -14.15 4.14
N GLU A 25 -13.46 -14.22 4.59
CA GLU A 25 -14.00 -13.28 5.57
C GLU A 25 -13.87 -13.73 7.04
N GLU A 26 -13.71 -15.03 7.35
CA GLU A 26 -13.94 -15.51 8.72
C GLU A 26 -12.74 -15.97 9.57
N HIS A 27 -11.49 -16.01 9.07
CA HIS A 27 -10.39 -16.56 9.88
C HIS A 27 -9.09 -15.76 9.84
N ASN A 28 -9.12 -14.56 10.43
CA ASN A 28 -7.90 -13.86 10.85
C ASN A 28 -7.35 -14.50 12.13
N ALA A 29 -6.61 -15.62 11.99
CA ALA A 29 -5.94 -16.31 13.10
C ALA A 29 -4.92 -15.44 13.89
N ALA A 30 -4.65 -14.22 13.41
CA ALA A 30 -3.79 -13.23 14.05
C ALA A 30 -4.55 -12.16 14.85
N ALA A 31 -5.88 -12.26 15.00
CA ALA A 31 -6.66 -11.28 15.74
C ALA A 31 -6.27 -11.28 17.24
N PRO A 32 -5.78 -10.16 17.79
CA PRO A 32 -5.33 -10.10 19.19
C PRO A 32 -6.50 -10.33 20.15
N THR A 33 -6.38 -11.27 21.08
CA THR A 33 -7.51 -11.73 21.92
C THR A 33 -7.88 -10.81 23.08
N HIS A 34 -7.26 -9.63 23.19
CA HIS A 34 -7.47 -8.67 24.28
C HIS A 34 -7.09 -7.23 23.87
N PHE A 35 -7.77 -6.25 24.49
CA PHE A 35 -7.95 -4.83 24.11
C PHE A 35 -9.07 -4.61 23.07
N PRO A 36 -9.76 -3.45 23.05
CA PRO A 36 -10.71 -3.18 21.99
C PRO A 36 -9.97 -3.17 20.64
N ILE A 37 -10.14 -4.25 19.89
CA ILE A 37 -9.68 -4.34 18.50
C ILE A 37 -10.60 -3.41 17.71
N ASN A 38 -10.11 -2.20 17.43
CA ASN A 38 -10.77 -1.34 16.48
C ASN A 38 -10.23 -1.71 15.11
N GLU A 39 -11.09 -2.30 14.29
CA GLU A 39 -10.76 -2.55 12.89
C GLU A 39 -10.42 -1.22 12.20
N PRO A 40 -9.25 -1.12 11.53
CA PRO A 40 -8.94 0.05 10.72
C PRO A 40 -10.02 0.25 9.67
N LYS A 41 -10.53 1.47 9.56
CA LYS A 41 -11.46 1.80 8.48
C LYS A 41 -10.71 1.76 7.15
N GLU A 42 -11.31 1.12 6.17
CA GLU A 42 -10.81 1.18 4.80
C GLU A 42 -10.93 2.63 4.30
N MET A 43 -9.78 3.19 3.90
CA MET A 43 -9.69 4.55 3.40
C MET A 43 -9.61 4.54 1.88
N SER A 44 -10.30 5.47 1.23
CA SER A 44 -10.20 5.67 -0.22
C SER A 44 -8.89 6.39 -0.57
N TRP A 45 -7.95 5.68 -1.16
CA TRP A 45 -6.65 6.21 -1.59
C TRP A 45 -6.58 6.41 -3.10
N SER A 46 -5.84 7.42 -3.56
CA SER A 46 -5.63 7.66 -5.01
C SER A 46 -4.89 6.53 -5.71
N PHE A 47 -4.08 5.78 -4.96
CA PHE A 47 -3.27 4.66 -5.45
C PHE A 47 -3.96 3.30 -5.27
N ALA A 48 -5.21 3.27 -4.79
CA ALA A 48 -5.95 2.03 -4.66
C ALA A 48 -6.42 1.49 -6.02
N GLY A 49 -6.52 0.16 -6.14
CA GLY A 49 -6.96 -0.54 -7.34
C GLY A 49 -5.88 -0.67 -8.43
N PRO A 50 -6.14 -1.47 -9.48
CA PRO A 50 -5.15 -1.84 -10.50
C PRO A 50 -4.66 -0.67 -11.36
N PHE A 51 -5.38 0.45 -11.36
CA PHE A 51 -5.06 1.66 -12.14
C PHE A 51 -4.83 2.89 -11.25
N GLY A 52 -4.67 2.68 -9.94
CA GLY A 52 -4.39 3.75 -9.00
C GLY A 52 -3.07 4.46 -9.30
N THR A 53 -2.97 5.73 -8.91
CA THR A 53 -1.74 6.52 -9.05
C THR A 53 -1.38 7.24 -7.77
N TYR A 54 -0.08 7.45 -7.58
CA TYR A 54 0.41 8.26 -6.48
C TYR A 54 0.30 9.75 -6.80
N ASP A 55 -0.26 10.52 -5.87
CA ASP A 55 -0.17 11.98 -5.89
C ASP A 55 1.25 12.40 -5.46
N LYS A 56 2.05 12.90 -6.41
CA LYS A 56 3.42 13.36 -6.13
C LYS A 56 3.47 14.46 -5.08
N ALA A 57 2.50 15.39 -5.07
CA ALA A 57 2.47 16.45 -4.07
C ALA A 57 2.18 15.88 -2.67
N GLN A 58 1.31 14.86 -2.58
CA GLN A 58 1.11 14.12 -1.33
C GLN A 58 2.40 13.43 -0.86
N LEU A 59 3.11 12.75 -1.76
CA LEU A 59 4.37 12.06 -1.41
C LEU A 59 5.45 13.05 -0.94
N GLN A 60 5.57 14.23 -1.57
CA GLN A 60 6.50 15.28 -1.13
C GLN A 60 6.16 15.80 0.28
N ARG A 61 4.87 16.00 0.59
CA ARG A 61 4.43 16.34 1.96
C ARG A 61 4.73 15.21 2.94
N GLY A 62 4.55 13.95 2.53
CA GLY A 62 4.89 12.77 3.32
C GLY A 62 6.38 12.69 3.66
N LEU A 63 7.27 12.97 2.69
CA LEU A 63 8.71 13.05 2.92
C LEU A 63 9.07 14.12 3.96
N LYS A 64 8.42 15.28 3.92
CA LYS A 64 8.60 16.33 4.93
C LYS A 64 8.23 15.82 6.33
N VAL A 65 7.07 15.16 6.48
CA VAL A 65 6.65 14.57 7.75
C VAL A 65 7.65 13.52 8.24
N TYR A 66 8.12 12.63 7.37
CA TYR A 66 9.15 11.64 7.72
C TYR A 66 10.41 12.34 8.24
N LYS A 67 10.92 13.32 7.51
CA LYS A 67 12.13 14.07 7.88
C LYS A 67 11.97 14.77 9.23
N GLU A 68 10.87 15.47 9.45
CA GLU A 68 10.67 16.34 10.62
C GLU A 68 10.22 15.59 11.88
N VAL A 69 9.56 14.43 11.74
CA VAL A 69 8.93 13.73 12.87
C VAL A 69 9.49 12.31 13.06
N CYS A 70 9.67 11.55 11.98
CA CYS A 70 9.94 10.12 12.07
C CYS A 70 11.45 9.80 12.08
N SER A 71 12.25 10.58 11.35
CA SER A 71 13.66 10.25 11.06
C SER A 71 14.57 10.24 12.29
N ALA A 72 14.15 10.89 13.38
CA ALA A 72 14.86 10.85 14.65
C ALA A 72 14.84 9.46 15.32
N CYS A 73 13.86 8.60 14.98
CA CYS A 73 13.70 7.28 15.59
C CYS A 73 13.61 6.13 14.57
N HIS A 74 13.14 6.38 13.34
CA HIS A 74 12.93 5.35 12.31
C HIS A 74 13.82 5.58 11.09
N SER A 75 14.62 4.56 10.75
CA SER A 75 15.45 4.58 9.55
C SER A 75 14.64 4.27 8.28
N MET A 76 15.21 4.62 7.13
CA MET A 76 14.67 4.29 5.81
C MET A 76 15.83 3.87 4.87
N ASN A 77 16.61 2.89 5.31
CA ASN A 77 17.90 2.53 4.69
C ASN A 77 17.81 1.97 3.26
N LEU A 78 16.60 1.58 2.82
CA LEU A 78 16.35 1.08 1.46
C LEU A 78 15.94 2.18 0.47
N VAL A 79 15.81 3.43 0.93
CA VAL A 79 15.46 4.57 0.08
C VAL A 79 16.65 5.51 -0.01
N ALA A 80 17.27 5.57 -1.18
CA ALA A 80 18.43 6.43 -1.40
C ALA A 80 18.01 7.81 -1.93
N PHE A 81 18.77 8.86 -1.61
CA PHE A 81 18.44 10.23 -2.03
C PHE A 81 18.13 10.37 -3.54
N ARG A 82 18.89 9.69 -4.41
CA ARG A 82 18.67 9.72 -5.86
C ARG A 82 17.27 9.26 -6.30
N THR A 83 16.58 8.43 -5.52
CA THR A 83 15.23 7.96 -5.89
C THR A 83 14.17 9.04 -5.67
N LEU A 84 14.49 10.12 -4.95
CA LEU A 84 13.58 11.23 -4.70
C LEU A 84 13.23 12.01 -5.97
N GLU A 85 14.01 11.89 -7.05
CA GLU A 85 13.61 12.42 -8.37
C GLU A 85 12.30 11.80 -8.87
N GLY A 86 11.98 10.56 -8.45
CA GLY A 86 10.69 9.92 -8.71
C GLY A 86 9.50 10.68 -8.10
N LEU A 87 9.74 11.45 -7.04
CA LEU A 87 8.75 12.33 -6.42
C LEU A 87 8.64 13.70 -7.11
N GLY A 88 9.42 13.94 -8.18
CA GLY A 88 9.44 15.20 -8.91
C GLY A 88 10.42 16.25 -8.39
N TYR A 89 11.35 15.88 -7.51
CA TYR A 89 12.48 16.74 -7.16
C TYR A 89 13.48 16.80 -8.31
N SER A 90 14.07 17.97 -8.54
CA SER A 90 15.23 18.12 -9.41
C SER A 90 16.50 17.58 -8.73
N GLU A 91 17.50 17.22 -9.54
CA GLU A 91 18.81 16.79 -9.04
C GLU A 91 19.42 17.81 -8.06
N ALA A 92 19.27 19.11 -8.34
CA ALA A 92 19.75 20.18 -7.47
C ALA A 92 19.05 20.18 -6.10
N GLN A 93 17.73 19.94 -6.07
CA GLN A 93 16.99 19.83 -4.82
C GLN A 93 17.40 18.57 -4.03
N VAL A 94 17.60 17.44 -4.71
CA VAL A 94 18.07 16.20 -4.09
C VAL A 94 19.46 16.38 -3.48
N LYS A 95 20.39 17.01 -4.20
CA LYS A 95 21.73 17.34 -3.69
C LYS A 95 21.68 18.27 -2.49
N THR A 96 20.81 19.28 -2.53
CA THR A 96 20.61 20.21 -1.41
C THR A 96 20.14 19.47 -0.17
N LEU A 97 19.16 18.57 -0.31
CA LEU A 97 18.68 17.75 0.82
C LEU A 97 19.76 16.81 1.35
N ALA A 98 20.49 16.11 0.49
CA ALA A 98 21.53 15.18 0.89
C ALA A 98 22.68 15.89 1.63
N ALA A 99 23.01 17.13 1.26
CA ALA A 99 24.04 17.93 1.90
C ALA A 99 23.72 18.35 3.34
N GLU A 100 22.47 18.21 3.80
CA GLU A 100 22.11 18.44 5.20
C GLU A 100 22.60 17.33 6.15
N TYR A 101 23.04 16.19 5.60
CA TYR A 101 23.45 15.03 6.37
C TYR A 101 24.98 14.87 6.36
N THR A 102 25.55 14.63 7.54
CA THR A 102 26.96 14.22 7.66
C THR A 102 27.01 12.70 7.67
N ILE A 103 27.73 12.11 6.71
CA ILE A 103 27.85 10.65 6.53
C ILE A 103 29.33 10.27 6.64
N HIS A 104 29.60 9.16 7.32
CA HIS A 104 30.94 8.58 7.36
C HIS A 104 31.25 7.84 6.06
N ASP A 105 32.44 8.08 5.51
CA ASP A 105 33.01 7.42 4.34
C ASP A 105 34.18 6.50 4.75
#